data_AF-A0A5E8UXM2-F1
#
_entry.id   AF-A0A5E8UXM2-F1
#
_cell.length_a   1.000
_cell.length_b   1.000
_cell.length_c   1.000
_cell.angle_alpha   90.00
_cell.angle_beta   90.00
_cell.angle_gamma   90.00
#
_symmetry.space_group_name_H-M   'P 1'
#
loop_
_entity.id
_entity.type
_entity.pdbx_description
1 polymer ?
#
loop_
_entity_poly.entity_id
_entity_poly.type
_entity_poly.pdbx_seq_one_letter_code
_entity_poly.pdbx_strand_id
1 'polypeptide(L)' 'MNTHDPALLPLPSDDDTLIRRADVQAYLGIAPQTLARWAHEGQGPRFIKMGSKLVAYRAGDLRRWLETCQISSTI' A
#
# COMPACT_ATOMS: atom_id res chain seq x y z
N MET A 1 1.45 -12.26 23.65
CA MET A 1 2.37 -11.26 23.03
C MET A 1 2.55 -11.71 21.58
N ASN A 2 1.87 -11.18 20.56
CA ASN A 2 1.38 -9.83 20.31
C ASN A 2 -0.04 -9.87 19.75
N THR A 3 -0.93 -9.10 20.38
CA THR A 3 -2.26 -8.77 19.89
C THR A 3 -2.08 -7.95 18.61
N HIS A 4 -2.17 -8.57 17.43
CA HIS A 4 -2.30 -7.84 16.17
C HIS A 4 -3.75 -7.40 16.07
N ASP A 5 -4.13 -6.39 16.86
CA ASP A 5 -5.33 -5.60 16.60
C ASP A 5 -4.92 -4.69 15.43
N PRO A 6 -5.28 -5.00 14.17
CA PRO A 6 -4.94 -4.11 13.08
C PRO A 6 -6.02 -3.06 13.09
N ALA A 7 -5.93 -2.08 13.99
CA ALA A 7 -6.53 -0.79 13.74
C ALA A 7 -5.79 -0.19 12.53
N LEU A 8 -6.07 -0.74 11.35
CA LEU A 8 -5.59 -0.28 10.07
C LEU A 8 -5.91 1.19 10.01
N LEU A 9 -4.88 2.02 9.87
CA LEU A 9 -5.11 3.44 9.72
C LEU A 9 -5.93 3.63 8.44
N PRO A 10 -7.07 4.33 8.50
CA PRO A 10 -7.78 4.65 7.29
C PRO A 10 -6.84 5.43 6.37
N LEU A 11 -6.82 5.07 5.09
CA LEU A 11 -6.06 5.83 4.10
C LEU A 11 -6.47 7.30 4.21
N PRO A 12 -5.52 8.24 4.17
CA PRO A 12 -5.83 9.67 4.23
C PRO A 12 -6.78 10.01 3.09
N SER A 13 -7.75 10.89 3.35
CA SER A 13 -8.73 11.32 2.34
C SER A 13 -8.08 12.08 1.18
N ASP A 14 -6.87 12.59 1.41
CA ASP A 14 -6.07 13.29 0.42
C ASP A 14 -5.29 12.30 -0.47
N ASP A 15 -5.69 12.26 -1.74
CA ASP A 15 -5.20 11.33 -2.76
C ASP A 15 -3.72 11.56 -3.10
N ASP A 16 -3.25 12.81 -3.00
CA ASP A 16 -1.86 13.22 -3.30
C ASP A 16 -0.90 12.93 -2.13
N THR A 17 -1.43 12.51 -0.97
CA THR A 17 -0.62 12.13 0.17
C THR A 17 0.29 10.95 -0.18
N LEU A 18 1.59 11.19 -0.05
CA LEU A 18 2.65 10.24 -0.34
C LEU A 18 2.99 9.41 0.89
N ILE A 19 2.73 8.11 0.79
CA ILE A 19 2.93 7.12 1.83
C ILE A 19 4.17 6.29 1.47
N ARG A 20 5.17 6.25 2.37
CA ARG A 20 6.37 5.42 2.14
C ARG A 20 6.04 3.95 2.36
N ARG A 21 6.82 3.05 1.76
CA ARG A 21 6.68 1.59 1.97
C ARG A 21 6.55 1.16 3.43
N ALA A 22 7.33 1.78 4.32
CA ALA A 22 7.29 1.48 5.74
C ALA A 22 5.93 1.83 6.38
N ASP A 23 5.34 2.94 5.94
CA ASP A 23 4.05 3.43 6.42
C ASP A 23 2.88 2.66 5.81
N VAL A 24 2.98 2.16 4.57
CA VAL A 24 1.90 1.34 3.93
C VAL A 24 1.49 0.16 4.81
N GLN A 25 2.43 -0.43 5.58
CA GLN A 25 2.11 -1.48 6.54
C GLN A 25 1.09 -1.04 7.60
N ALA A 26 1.16 0.21 8.07
CA ALA A 26 0.22 0.74 9.05
C ALA A 26 -1.18 0.99 8.49
N TYR A 27 -1.29 1.28 7.18
CA TYR A 27 -2.58 1.50 6.51
C TYR A 27 -3.23 0.20 6.06
N LEU A 28 -2.44 -0.73 5.50
CA LEU A 28 -2.96 -1.88 4.77
C LEU A 28 -2.59 -3.23 5.39
N GLY A 29 -1.75 -3.23 6.43
CA GLY A 29 -1.24 -4.46 7.04
C GLY A 29 -0.23 -5.21 6.17
N ILE A 30 0.15 -4.66 5.01
CA ILE A 30 1.08 -5.32 4.09
C ILE A 30 2.52 -5.03 4.51
N ALA A 31 3.30 -6.08 4.73
CA ALA A 31 4.70 -5.95 5.09
C ALA A 31 5.50 -5.19 4.00
N PRO A 32 6.43 -4.30 4.37
CA PRO A 32 7.25 -3.54 3.42
C PRO A 32 8.12 -4.44 2.54
N GLN A 33 8.46 -5.64 3.01
CA GLN A 33 9.17 -6.66 2.23
C GLN A 33 8.31 -7.19 1.08
N THR A 34 7.02 -7.44 1.31
CA THR A 34 6.06 -7.85 0.27
C THR A 34 5.92 -6.74 -0.77
N LEU A 35 5.80 -5.48 -0.34
CA LEU A 35 5.75 -4.33 -1.25
C LEU A 35 7.04 -4.14 -2.04
N ALA A 36 8.20 -4.37 -1.42
CA ALA A 36 9.49 -4.31 -2.11
C ALA A 36 9.60 -5.39 -3.19
N ARG A 37 9.15 -6.60 -2.88
CA ARG A 37 9.06 -7.71 -3.84
C ARG A 37 8.13 -7.37 -5.00
N TRP A 38 6.92 -6.90 -4.71
CA TRP A 38 5.95 -6.45 -5.71
C TRP A 38 6.49 -5.34 -6.62
N ALA A 39 7.14 -4.32 -6.04
CA ALA A 39 7.79 -3.26 -6.79
C ALA A 39 8.91 -3.78 -7.72
N HIS A 40 9.59 -4.86 -7.35
CA HIS A 40 10.58 -5.53 -8.20
C HIS A 40 9.94 -6.39 -9.29
N GLU A 41 8.85 -7.10 -8.97
CA GLU A 41 8.08 -7.91 -9.92
C GLU A 41 7.23 -7.06 -10.89
N GLY A 42 7.15 -5.75 -10.68
CA GLY A 42 6.27 -4.86 -11.46
C GLY A 42 4.78 -5.10 -11.19
N GLN A 43 4.46 -5.74 -10.06
CA GLN A 43 3.11 -6.00 -9.60
C GLN A 43 2.76 -5.07 -8.44
N GLY A 44 1.48 -4.75 -8.26
CA GLY A 44 1.01 -3.94 -7.14
C GLY A 44 0.66 -2.48 -7.49
N PRO A 45 0.41 -1.64 -6.46
CA PRO A 45 -0.07 -0.28 -6.66
C PRO A 45 1.00 0.60 -7.32
N ARG A 46 0.55 1.60 -8.07
CA ARG A 46 1.45 2.54 -8.75
C ARG A 46 2.30 3.25 -7.69
N PHE A 47 3.62 3.17 -7.89
CA PHE A 47 4.59 3.77 -6.99
C PHE A 47 5.31 4.93 -7.66
N ILE A 48 5.65 5.93 -6.86
CA ILE A 48 6.42 7.11 -7.23
C ILE A 48 7.84 6.92 -6.70
N LYS A 49 8.80 6.95 -7.62
CA LYS A 49 10.21 6.84 -7.30
C LYS A 49 10.79 8.23 -7.06
N MET A 50 10.88 8.64 -5.80
CA MET A 50 11.48 9.89 -5.31
C MET A 50 13.02 9.81 -5.17
N GLY A 51 13.68 8.88 -5.89
CA GLY A 51 15.14 8.70 -5.88
C GLY A 51 15.57 7.24 -6.02
N SER A 52 16.87 6.96 -5.90
CA SER A 52 17.44 5.62 -6.12
C SER A 52 16.93 4.57 -5.11
N LYS A 53 16.62 4.99 -3.88
CA LYS A 53 16.11 4.12 -2.79
C LYS A 53 14.76 4.58 -2.21
N LEU A 54 14.25 5.73 -2.63
CA LEU A 54 13.00 6.29 -2.10
C LEU A 54 11.84 5.91 -3.02
N VAL A 55 10.93 5.09 -2.49
CA VAL A 55 9.69 4.68 -3.16
C VAL A 55 8.53 5.06 -2.26
N ALA A 56 7.61 5.85 -2.78
CA ALA A 56 6.38 6.26 -2.13
C ALA A 56 5.17 5.83 -2.97
N TYR A 57 4.02 5.67 -2.34
CA TYR A 57 2.75 5.36 -2.95
C TYR A 57 1.81 6.51 -2.66
N ARG A 58 1.03 6.93 -3.64
CA ARG A 58 -0.08 7.84 -3.35
C ARG A 58 -1.18 7.07 -2.64
N ALA A 59 -1.82 7.70 -1.67
CA ALA A 59 -3.03 7.17 -1.05
C ALA A 59 -4.10 6.84 -2.12
N GLY A 60 -4.18 7.67 -3.17
CA GLY A 60 -5.02 7.44 -4.34
C GLY A 60 -4.74 6.21 -5.16
N ASP A 61 -3.47 5.96 -5.43
CA ASP A 61 -3.06 4.77 -6.17
C ASP A 61 -3.30 3.51 -5.33
N LEU A 62 -3.11 3.58 -4.00
CA LEU A 62 -3.42 2.48 -3.08
C LEU A 62 -4.91 2.14 -3.06
N ARG A 63 -5.81 3.13 -2.95
CA ARG A 63 -7.26 2.89 -3.00
C ARG A 63 -7.71 2.31 -4.34
N ARG A 64 -7.21 2.84 -5.46
CA ARG A 64 -7.54 2.34 -6.81
C ARG A 64 -7.08 0.91 -6.99
N TRP A 65 -5.90 0.60 -6.46
CA TRP A 65 -5.38 -0.76 -6.47
C TRP A 65 -6.23 -1.69 -5.60
N LEU A 66 -6.67 -1.26 -4.41
CA LEU A 66 -7.60 -2.04 -3.60
C LEU A 66 -8.91 -2.32 -4.32
N GLU A 67 -9.50 -1.33 -4.99
CA GLU A 67 -10.70 -1.50 -5.82
C GLU A 67 -10.47 -2.50 -6.95
N THR A 68 -9.24 -2.58 -7.50
CA THR A 68 -8.88 -3.53 -8.55
C THR A 68 -8.62 -4.94 -7.99
N CYS A 69 -8.07 -5.03 -6.78
CA CYS A 69 -7.84 -6.29 -6.06
C CYS A 69 -9.11 -6.83 -5.38
N GLN A 70 -10.15 -6.02 -5.26
CA GLN A 70 -11.45 -6.42 -4.74
C GLN A 70 -12.16 -7.28 -5.80
N ILE A 71 -11.72 -8.54 -5.88
CA ILE A 71 -12.48 -9.60 -6.52
C ILE A 71 -13.73 -9.79 -5.66
N SER A 72 -14.82 -9.15 -6.07
CA SER A 72 -16.17 -9.52 -5.63
C SER A 72 -16.34 -10.98 -6.04
N SER A 73 -16.05 -11.89 -5.10
CA SER A 73 -16.36 -13.30 -5.24
C SER A 73 -17.88 -13.41 -5.28
N THR A 74 -18.44 -13.28 -6.49
CA THR A 74 -19.80 -13.66 -6.79
C THR A 74 -19.85 -15.18 -6.64
N ILE A 75 -20.32 -15.64 -5.47
CA ILE A 75 -20.83 -16.99 -5.24
C ILE A 75 -22.27 -16.90 -4.78
#